data_AF-A0A9P6DUF6-F1
#
_entry.id   AF-A0A9P6DUF6-F1
#
_cell.length_a   1.000
_cell.length_b   1.000
_cell.length_c   1.000
_cell.angle_alpha   90.00
_cell.angle_beta   90.00
_cell.angle_gamma   90.00
#
_symmetry.space_group_name_H-M   'P 1'
#
loop_
_entity.id
_entity.type
_entity.pdbx_description
1 polymer ?
#
loop_
_entity_poly.entity_id
_entity_poly.type
_entity_poly.pdbx_seq_one_letter_code
_entity_poly.pdbx_strand_id
1 'polypeptide(L)'
;MDIFIGEDYIDDEDESVVANSRDERIRRAFKQSKESYKNELVVLTPGWFVCDPIDVPIVASNQKLGLQNIDASVHRAYFQHNYQLALDLCLAYLDGVRDGKIILEGNSSSREREFLDIAIKASLRLRNITVANELADRTASRWTAHPALGFSAAQAYLLGSRPRDAISALLKSAHQRGGSYPYLQLLSRAFKEWDTSSPIEGEVDKDALRSFHNLILGFSQRATGAFSRPLFPELRTTSRAQSDNKAPVIPSETLSSWAQAAGFDGEDHDALVALCTSKQEDDHSILETATSGERSVRTL
;
A
#
# COMPACT_ATOMS: atom_id res chain seq x y z
N MET A 1 -22.35 16.20 -80.87
CA MET A 1 -22.72 14.78 -81.02
C MET A 1 -21.56 14.10 -81.71
N ASP A 2 -20.75 13.22 -81.11
CA ASP A 2 -20.60 12.75 -79.75
C ASP A 2 -19.10 12.39 -79.62
N ILE A 3 -18.47 12.83 -78.53
CA ILE A 3 -17.10 12.47 -78.16
C ILE A 3 -17.26 11.39 -77.09
N PHE A 4 -16.93 10.13 -77.42
CA PHE A 4 -16.88 9.05 -76.44
C PHE A 4 -15.43 8.53 -76.31
N ILE A 5 -14.82 9.01 -75.23
CA ILE A 5 -14.01 8.32 -74.20
C ILE A 5 -12.91 7.38 -74.72
N GLY A 6 -11.66 7.85 -74.54
CA GLY A 6 -10.45 7.06 -74.66
C GLY A 6 -10.34 5.99 -73.57
N GLU A 7 -10.02 4.77 -74.01
CA GLU A 7 -9.21 3.84 -73.24
C GLU A 7 -7.78 4.40 -73.19
N ASP A 8 -7.51 5.19 -72.14
CA ASP A 8 -6.13 5.44 -71.71
C ASP A 8 -5.87 4.65 -70.43
N TYR A 9 -4.91 3.74 -70.59
CA TYR A 9 -4.17 3.01 -69.57
C TYR A 9 -3.96 3.82 -68.30
N ILE A 10 -4.42 3.30 -67.16
CA ILE A 10 -3.87 3.65 -65.85
C ILE A 10 -2.99 2.48 -65.44
N ASP A 11 -1.70 2.78 -65.36
CA ASP A 11 -0.61 1.91 -64.93
C ASP A 11 -0.86 1.43 -63.48
N ASP A 12 -1.07 0.12 -63.29
CA ASP A 12 -1.17 -0.54 -61.98
C ASP A 12 0.23 -0.76 -61.34
N GLU A 13 1.18 0.18 -61.49
CA GLU A 13 2.55 0.01 -60.96
C GLU A 13 2.92 0.91 -59.76
N ASP A 14 2.08 1.87 -59.35
CA ASP A 14 2.45 2.82 -58.29
C ASP A 14 2.03 2.45 -56.86
N GLU A 15 1.24 1.38 -56.64
CA GLU A 15 0.84 0.96 -55.28
C GLU A 15 1.88 0.07 -54.57
N SER A 16 2.91 -0.41 -55.27
CA SER A 16 3.87 -1.38 -54.71
C SER A 16 5.13 -0.76 -54.07
N VAL A 17 5.39 0.52 -54.30
CA VAL A 17 6.67 1.15 -53.90
C VAL A 17 6.60 1.81 -52.51
N VAL A 18 5.41 2.20 -52.04
CA VAL A 18 5.25 2.85 -50.72
C VAL A 18 5.19 1.85 -49.56
N ALA A 19 4.78 0.60 -49.82
CA ALA A 19 4.59 -0.47 -48.81
C ALA A 19 5.88 -1.02 -48.17
N ASN A 20 7.06 -0.54 -48.61
CA ASN A 20 8.38 -1.00 -48.15
C ASN A 20 9.14 0.03 -47.30
N SER A 21 8.47 1.11 -46.87
CA SER A 21 9.01 2.04 -45.89
C SER A 21 9.45 1.30 -44.61
N ARG A 22 10.65 1.61 -44.11
CA ARG A 22 11.15 1.11 -42.81
C ARG A 22 10.13 1.35 -41.69
N ASP A 23 9.45 2.49 -41.72
CA ASP A 23 8.47 2.87 -40.71
C ASP A 23 7.21 1.99 -40.76
N GLU A 24 6.82 1.56 -41.95
CA GLU A 24 5.65 0.70 -42.14
C GLU A 24 5.93 -0.75 -41.72
N ARG A 25 7.17 -1.23 -41.95
CA ARG A 25 7.65 -2.50 -41.39
C ARG A 25 7.71 -2.46 -39.87
N ILE A 26 8.18 -1.36 -39.27
CA ILE A 26 8.19 -1.16 -37.81
C ILE A 26 6.76 -1.13 -37.26
N ARG A 27 5.84 -0.39 -37.89
CA ARG A 27 4.42 -0.33 -37.47
C ARG A 27 3.75 -1.70 -37.55
N ARG A 28 4.01 -2.47 -38.61
CA ARG A 28 3.46 -3.83 -38.78
C ARG A 28 4.02 -4.79 -37.73
N ALA A 29 5.33 -4.76 -37.49
CA ALA A 29 5.96 -5.57 -36.45
C ALA A 29 5.45 -5.21 -35.04
N PHE A 30 5.22 -3.93 -34.77
CA PHE A 30 4.66 -3.47 -33.49
C PHE A 30 3.20 -3.89 -33.31
N LYS A 31 2.39 -3.86 -34.37
CA LYS A 31 1.00 -4.32 -34.35
C LYS A 31 0.92 -5.84 -34.14
N GLN A 32 1.75 -6.61 -34.85
CA GLN A 32 1.88 -8.05 -34.64
C GLN A 32 2.37 -8.38 -33.23
N SER A 33 3.35 -7.66 -32.70
CA SER A 33 3.80 -7.83 -31.31
C SER A 33 2.67 -7.63 -30.31
N LYS A 34 1.83 -6.59 -30.47
CA LYS A 34 0.66 -6.39 -29.59
C LYS A 34 -0.39 -7.49 -29.71
N GLU A 35 -0.56 -8.07 -30.89
CA GLU A 35 -1.48 -9.18 -31.12
C GLU A 35 -0.93 -10.51 -30.56
N SER A 36 0.36 -10.78 -30.77
CA SER A 36 1.05 -11.98 -30.27
C SER A 36 1.17 -12.03 -28.75
N TYR A 37 1.35 -10.87 -28.11
CA TYR A 37 1.50 -10.76 -26.65
C TYR A 37 0.24 -10.25 -25.94
N LYS A 38 -0.93 -10.31 -26.59
CA LYS A 38 -2.20 -9.79 -26.06
C LYS A 38 -2.59 -10.38 -24.70
N ASN A 39 -2.13 -11.60 -24.41
CA ASN A 39 -2.40 -12.33 -23.16
C ASN A 39 -1.15 -12.48 -22.27
N GLU A 40 -0.01 -11.90 -22.65
CA GLU A 40 1.21 -12.01 -21.86
C GLU A 40 1.20 -10.93 -20.76
N LEU A 41 1.19 -11.39 -19.51
CA LEU A 41 1.24 -10.51 -18.36
C LEU A 41 2.70 -10.22 -18.04
N VAL A 42 3.23 -9.12 -18.57
CA VAL A 42 4.60 -8.70 -18.26
C VAL A 42 4.62 -8.13 -16.84
N VAL A 43 5.06 -8.94 -15.87
CA VAL A 43 5.31 -8.49 -14.50
C VAL A 43 6.64 -7.77 -14.49
N LEU A 44 6.60 -6.47 -14.24
CA LEU A 44 7.76 -5.62 -14.37
C LEU A 44 8.29 -5.26 -12.99
N THR A 45 9.51 -5.70 -12.72
CA THR A 45 10.21 -5.36 -11.48
C THR A 45 10.58 -3.88 -11.49
N PRO A 46 10.43 -3.15 -10.36
CA PRO A 46 10.90 -1.77 -10.24
C PRO A 46 12.34 -1.60 -10.77
N GLY A 47 12.60 -0.52 -11.53
CA GLY A 47 13.89 -0.29 -12.21
C GLY A 47 14.06 -0.91 -13.60
N TRP A 48 13.07 -1.62 -14.13
CA TRP A 48 13.14 -2.29 -15.45
C TRP A 48 13.17 -1.34 -16.67
N PHE A 49 12.84 -0.06 -16.51
CA PHE A 49 12.83 0.92 -17.60
C PHE A 49 13.84 2.03 -17.36
N VAL A 50 14.75 2.20 -18.32
CA VAL A 50 15.59 3.40 -18.43
C VAL A 50 14.78 4.42 -19.21
N CYS A 51 14.25 5.43 -18.52
CA CYS A 51 13.78 6.63 -19.20
C CYS A 51 14.81 7.75 -19.02
N ASP A 52 14.75 8.76 -19.88
CA ASP A 52 15.61 9.95 -19.84
C ASP A 52 15.72 10.55 -18.42
N PRO A 53 16.78 11.31 -18.11
CA PRO A 53 16.85 12.02 -16.83
C PRO A 53 15.55 12.82 -16.58
N ILE A 54 15.04 12.76 -15.36
CA ILE A 54 13.86 13.54 -14.97
C ILE A 54 14.27 15.01 -15.02
N ASP A 55 13.71 15.77 -15.96
CA ASP A 55 13.76 17.23 -15.91
C ASP A 55 13.05 17.64 -14.63
N VAL A 56 13.80 18.11 -13.64
CA VAL A 56 13.24 18.50 -12.33
C VAL A 56 12.23 19.61 -12.61
N PRO A 57 10.92 19.37 -12.44
CA PRO A 57 9.94 20.41 -12.69
C PRO A 57 10.21 21.53 -11.69
N ILE A 58 10.51 22.72 -12.18
CA ILE A 58 10.61 23.91 -11.33
C ILE A 58 9.24 24.04 -10.65
N VAL A 59 9.21 24.02 -9.32
CA VAL A 59 8.01 24.29 -8.50
C VAL A 59 7.67 25.78 -8.59
N ALA A 60 7.56 26.30 -9.81
CA ALA A 60 7.23 27.67 -10.11
C ALA A 60 5.83 27.70 -10.71
N SER A 61 4.91 28.25 -9.92
CA SER A 61 3.54 28.64 -10.25
C SER A 61 2.46 27.54 -10.23
N ASN A 62 1.31 27.94 -9.68
CA ASN A 62 0.05 27.19 -9.50
C ASN A 62 -0.63 26.73 -10.81
N GLN A 63 0.12 26.54 -11.88
CA GLN A 63 -0.43 26.02 -13.13
C GLN A 63 -0.78 24.54 -12.95
N LYS A 64 -2.03 24.17 -13.28
CA LYS A 64 -2.51 22.78 -13.22
C LYS A 64 -1.59 21.80 -13.98
N LEU A 65 -0.95 22.27 -15.06
CA LEU A 65 0.04 21.53 -15.83
C LEU A 65 1.33 21.26 -15.01
N GLY A 66 1.80 22.25 -14.24
CA GLY A 66 2.94 22.11 -13.34
C GLY A 66 2.70 21.10 -12.22
N LEU A 67 1.48 21.06 -11.66
CA LEU A 67 1.11 20.10 -10.62
C LEU A 67 1.03 18.65 -11.15
N GLN A 68 0.46 18.43 -12.34
CA GLN A 68 0.43 17.10 -12.97
C GLN A 68 1.84 16.61 -13.32
N ASN A 69 2.72 17.53 -13.73
CA ASN A 69 4.12 17.20 -13.99
C ASN A 69 4.87 16.81 -12.71
N ILE A 70 4.54 17.42 -11.56
CA ILE A 70 5.09 17.03 -10.26
C ILE A 70 4.62 15.62 -9.87
N ASP A 71 3.32 15.32 -9.99
CA ASP A 71 2.78 13.98 -9.71
C ASP A 71 3.55 12.91 -10.51
N ALA A 72 3.64 13.08 -11.82
CA ALA A 72 4.35 12.16 -12.70
C ALA A 72 5.84 12.03 -12.34
N SER A 73 6.51 13.13 -12.00
CA SER A 73 7.93 13.15 -11.64
C SER A 73 8.20 12.45 -10.31
N VAL A 74 7.35 12.66 -9.30
CA VAL A 74 7.42 11.99 -7.99
C VAL A 74 7.29 10.48 -8.17
N HIS A 75 6.24 10.02 -8.86
CA HIS A 75 6.02 8.60 -9.08
C HIS A 75 7.15 7.97 -9.89
N ARG A 76 7.60 8.63 -10.96
CA ARG A 76 8.71 8.16 -11.78
C ARG A 76 9.99 8.04 -10.96
N ALA A 77 10.36 9.07 -10.19
CA ALA A 77 11.54 9.03 -9.33
C ALA A 77 11.46 7.87 -8.32
N TYR A 78 10.30 7.67 -7.70
CA TYR A 78 10.09 6.58 -6.74
C TYR A 78 10.21 5.19 -7.39
N PHE A 79 9.59 4.98 -8.56
CA PHE A 79 9.65 3.70 -9.28
C PHE A 79 11.02 3.41 -9.94
N GLN A 80 11.82 4.45 -10.20
CA GLN A 80 13.20 4.35 -10.64
C GLN A 80 14.20 4.18 -9.48
N HIS A 81 13.72 3.98 -8.25
CA HIS A 81 14.54 3.90 -7.03
C HIS A 81 15.36 5.16 -6.73
N ASN A 82 15.06 6.29 -7.38
CA ASN A 82 15.64 7.58 -7.02
C ASN A 82 14.87 8.19 -5.84
N TYR A 83 15.01 7.54 -4.68
CA TYR A 83 14.27 7.90 -3.47
C TYR A 83 14.62 9.29 -2.95
N GLN A 84 15.85 9.76 -3.17
CA GLN A 84 16.26 11.11 -2.76
C GLN A 84 15.48 12.17 -3.56
N LEU A 85 15.46 12.06 -4.89
CA LEU A 85 14.71 12.98 -5.73
C LEU A 85 13.21 12.92 -5.45
N ALA A 86 12.66 11.71 -5.25
CA ALA A 86 11.25 11.56 -4.89
C ALA A 86 10.92 12.26 -3.57
N LEU A 87 11.79 12.12 -2.55
CA LEU A 87 11.63 12.79 -1.27
C LEU A 87 11.70 14.30 -1.41
N ASP A 88 12.72 14.82 -2.10
CA ASP A 88 12.93 16.27 -2.28
C ASP A 88 11.73 16.93 -2.98
N LEU A 89 11.20 16.28 -4.03
CA LEU A 89 10.00 16.75 -4.74
C LEU A 89 8.75 16.74 -3.85
N CYS A 90 8.56 15.67 -3.07
CA CYS A 90 7.43 15.60 -2.13
C CYS A 90 7.54 16.66 -1.04
N LEU A 91 8.72 16.86 -0.45
CA LEU A 91 8.93 17.89 0.59
C LEU A 91 8.70 19.29 0.04
N ALA A 92 9.25 19.60 -1.13
CA ALA A 92 9.03 20.90 -1.79
C ALA A 92 7.53 21.18 -2.02
N TYR A 93 6.76 20.17 -2.41
CA TYR A 93 5.30 20.30 -2.51
C TYR A 93 4.63 20.50 -1.16
N LEU A 94 4.95 19.67 -0.16
CA LEU A 94 4.32 19.73 1.17
C LEU A 94 4.62 21.04 1.91
N ASP A 95 5.83 21.58 1.74
CA ASP A 95 6.23 22.88 2.27
C ASP A 95 5.55 24.01 1.51
N GLY A 96 5.41 23.89 0.18
CA GLY A 96 4.63 24.82 -0.64
C GLY A 96 3.16 24.91 -0.23
N VAL A 97 2.56 23.77 0.15
CA VAL A 97 1.20 23.71 0.72
C VAL A 97 1.16 24.36 2.11
N ARG A 98 2.12 24.06 2.98
CA ARG A 98 2.19 24.62 4.34
C ARG A 98 2.35 26.14 4.33
N ASP A 99 3.18 26.67 3.43
CA ASP A 99 3.46 28.09 3.29
C ASP A 99 2.32 28.85 2.56
N GLY A 100 1.25 28.16 2.14
CA GLY A 100 0.15 28.76 1.38
C GLY A 100 0.53 29.18 -0.05
N LYS A 101 1.72 28.80 -0.53
CA LYS A 101 2.19 29.07 -1.90
C LYS A 101 1.41 28.25 -2.92
N ILE A 102 1.03 27.03 -2.53
CA ILE A 102 0.19 26.11 -3.30
C ILE A 102 -1.23 26.15 -2.73
N ILE A 103 -2.17 26.69 -3.50
CA ILE A 103 -3.58 26.77 -3.09
C ILE A 103 -4.23 25.40 -3.34
N LEU A 104 -4.77 24.81 -2.28
CA LEU A 104 -5.46 23.53 -2.30
C LEU A 104 -6.87 23.68 -2.92
N GLU A 105 -6.99 23.66 -4.25
CA GLU A 105 -8.28 23.55 -4.94
C GLU A 105 -8.64 22.06 -5.19
N GLY A 106 -9.86 21.63 -4.86
CA GLY A 106 -10.41 20.31 -5.22
C GLY A 106 -9.65 19.09 -4.63
N ASN A 107 -9.29 18.11 -5.47
CA ASN A 107 -8.61 16.82 -5.14
C ASN A 107 -7.22 16.95 -4.47
N SER A 108 -6.83 18.15 -4.08
CA SER A 108 -5.53 18.50 -3.50
C SER A 108 -5.26 17.80 -2.16
N SER A 109 -6.29 17.51 -1.37
CA SER A 109 -6.17 16.71 -0.14
C SER A 109 -5.79 15.24 -0.41
N SER A 110 -6.26 14.68 -1.52
CA SER A 110 -5.90 13.32 -1.96
C SER A 110 -4.43 13.28 -2.41
N ARG A 111 -3.97 14.32 -3.12
CA ARG A 111 -2.58 14.44 -3.56
C ARG A 111 -1.63 14.64 -2.37
N GLU A 112 -1.98 15.53 -1.46
CA GLU A 112 -1.19 15.75 -0.23
C GLU A 112 -1.03 14.45 0.55
N ARG A 113 -2.11 13.67 0.71
CA ARG A 113 -2.08 12.35 1.33
C ARG A 113 -1.13 11.39 0.60
N GLU A 114 -1.19 11.34 -0.72
CA GLU A 114 -0.33 10.46 -1.53
C GLU A 114 1.14 10.85 -1.42
N PHE A 115 1.44 12.15 -1.45
CA PHE A 115 2.81 12.64 -1.31
C PHE A 115 3.35 12.44 0.11
N LEU A 116 2.51 12.54 1.15
CA LEU A 116 2.89 12.14 2.50
C LEU A 116 3.26 10.66 2.56
N ASP A 117 2.46 9.78 1.96
CA ASP A 117 2.73 8.33 1.94
C ASP A 117 4.03 8.01 1.19
N ILE A 118 4.24 8.61 0.00
CA ILE A 118 5.46 8.44 -0.80
C ILE A 118 6.67 9.00 -0.07
N ALA A 119 6.56 10.17 0.56
CA ALA A 119 7.66 10.79 1.30
C ALA A 119 8.07 9.94 2.52
N ILE A 120 7.12 9.39 3.27
CA ILE A 120 7.41 8.46 4.38
C ILE A 120 8.12 7.21 3.83
N LYS A 121 7.60 6.60 2.76
CA LYS A 121 8.21 5.42 2.13
C LYS A 121 9.60 5.69 1.57
N ALA A 122 9.82 6.84 0.94
CA ALA A 122 11.13 7.25 0.44
C ALA A 122 12.11 7.47 1.60
N SER A 123 11.68 8.14 2.67
CA SER A 123 12.49 8.35 3.88
C SER A 123 12.87 7.03 4.55
N LEU A 124 11.95 6.06 4.59
CA LEU A 124 12.21 4.69 5.06
C LEU A 124 13.28 3.98 4.22
N ARG A 125 13.23 4.12 2.89
CA ARG A 125 14.23 3.52 1.98
C ARG A 125 15.60 4.17 2.12
N LEU A 126 15.64 5.47 2.37
CA LEU A 126 16.87 6.24 2.64
C LEU A 126 17.37 6.09 4.08
N ARG A 127 16.61 5.43 4.95
CA ARG A 127 16.85 5.34 6.41
C ARG A 127 16.98 6.72 7.08
N ASN A 128 16.28 7.73 6.57
CA ASN A 128 16.23 9.06 7.16
C ASN A 128 15.20 9.07 8.30
N ILE A 129 15.65 8.75 9.52
CA ILE A 129 14.80 8.57 10.70
C ILE A 129 14.08 9.88 11.10
N THR A 130 14.80 11.00 11.05
CA THR A 130 14.28 12.30 11.52
C THR A 130 13.10 12.74 10.64
N VAL A 131 13.30 12.74 9.32
CA VAL A 131 12.25 13.11 8.37
C VAL A 131 11.10 12.10 8.38
N ALA A 132 11.38 10.81 8.48
CA ALA A 132 10.34 9.78 8.53
C ALA A 132 9.42 9.96 9.75
N ASN A 133 9.99 10.22 10.93
CA ASN A 133 9.21 10.46 12.14
C ASN A 133 8.42 11.77 12.10
N GLU A 134 9.03 12.86 11.62
CA GLU A 134 8.34 14.14 11.47
C GLU A 134 7.12 14.01 10.54
N LEU A 135 7.30 13.35 9.39
CA LEU A 135 6.20 13.09 8.47
C LEU A 135 5.14 12.16 9.08
N ALA A 136 5.55 11.13 9.83
CA ALA A 136 4.63 10.24 10.54
C ALA A 136 3.77 11.02 11.55
N ASP A 137 4.38 11.87 12.37
CA ASP A 137 3.69 12.72 13.35
C ASP A 137 2.68 13.67 12.67
N ARG A 138 3.02 14.23 11.50
CA ARG A 138 2.09 15.05 10.69
C ARG A 138 0.85 14.29 10.21
N THR A 139 0.90 12.96 10.15
CA THR A 139 -0.22 12.13 9.69
C THR A 139 -1.14 11.61 10.81
N ALA A 140 -0.82 11.86 12.09
CA ALA A 140 -1.52 11.29 13.25
C ALA A 140 -3.05 11.47 13.23
N SER A 141 -3.52 12.67 12.85
CA SER A 141 -4.95 12.98 12.78
C SER A 141 -5.70 12.27 11.65
N ARG A 142 -4.99 11.66 10.70
CA ARG A 142 -5.55 11.08 9.46
C ARG A 142 -5.53 9.56 9.45
N TRP A 143 -4.95 8.89 10.44
CA TRP A 143 -4.80 7.43 10.44
C TRP A 143 -6.12 6.68 10.43
N THR A 144 -7.13 7.21 11.12
CA THR A 144 -8.48 6.61 11.15
C THR A 144 -9.09 6.60 9.75
N ALA A 145 -9.13 7.75 9.06
CA ALA A 145 -9.70 7.86 7.71
C ALA A 145 -8.83 7.22 6.62
N HIS A 146 -7.51 7.14 6.83
CA HIS A 146 -6.55 6.66 5.84
C HIS A 146 -5.58 5.63 6.44
N PRO A 147 -6.01 4.36 6.59
CA PRO A 147 -5.22 3.29 7.21
C PRO A 147 -3.85 3.05 6.58
N ALA A 148 -3.71 3.31 5.27
CA ALA A 148 -2.43 3.18 4.57
C ALA A 148 -1.36 4.14 5.12
N LEU A 149 -1.76 5.36 5.50
CA LEU A 149 -0.85 6.32 6.12
C LEU A 149 -0.41 5.84 7.51
N GLY A 150 -1.34 5.30 8.32
CA GLY A 150 -0.98 4.76 9.63
C GLY A 150 -0.05 3.55 9.52
N PHE A 151 -0.20 2.71 8.48
CA PHE A 151 0.76 1.62 8.20
C PHE A 151 2.16 2.13 7.84
N SER A 152 2.26 3.18 7.01
CA SER A 152 3.55 3.80 6.66
C SER A 152 4.17 4.53 7.85
N ALA A 153 3.37 5.25 8.64
CA ALA A 153 3.77 5.91 9.87
C ALA A 153 4.30 4.92 10.92
N ALA A 154 3.62 3.78 11.09
CA ALA A 154 4.07 2.73 12.00
C ALA A 154 5.45 2.18 11.63
N GLN A 155 5.74 1.99 10.33
CA GLN A 155 7.08 1.61 9.89
C GLN A 155 8.12 2.68 10.20
N ALA A 156 7.77 3.96 10.04
CA ALA A 156 8.66 5.08 10.40
C ALA A 156 8.95 5.11 11.90
N TYR A 157 7.93 4.96 12.73
CA TYR A 157 8.09 4.90 14.18
C TYR A 157 8.94 3.71 14.64
N LEU A 158 8.77 2.52 14.05
CA LEU A 158 9.64 1.39 14.35
C LEU A 158 11.09 1.66 13.93
N LEU A 159 11.31 2.27 12.76
CA LEU A 159 12.65 2.67 12.35
C LEU A 159 13.29 3.66 13.34
N GLY A 160 12.48 4.54 13.95
CA GLY A 160 12.89 5.49 14.97
C GLY A 160 12.85 5.00 16.41
N SER A 161 12.71 3.69 16.65
CA SER A 161 12.62 3.08 17.99
C SER A 161 11.50 3.66 18.87
N ARG A 162 10.36 4.01 18.27
CA ARG A 162 9.13 4.48 18.92
C ARG A 162 8.00 3.42 18.79
N PRO A 163 8.12 2.24 19.40
CA PRO A 163 7.18 1.14 19.16
C PRO A 163 5.77 1.39 19.71
N ARG A 164 5.62 2.20 20.77
CA ARG A 164 4.30 2.60 21.29
C ARG A 164 3.49 3.36 20.24
N ASP A 165 4.08 4.38 19.65
CA ASP A 165 3.43 5.19 18.61
C ASP A 165 3.11 4.36 17.35
N ALA A 166 3.97 3.39 17.02
CA ALA A 166 3.71 2.44 15.95
C ALA A 166 2.47 1.58 16.22
N ILE A 167 2.28 1.13 17.46
CA ILE A 167 1.10 0.34 17.85
C ILE A 167 -0.16 1.19 17.75
N SER A 168 -0.16 2.40 18.31
CA SER A 168 -1.29 3.33 18.21
C SER A 168 -1.69 3.60 16.75
N ALA A 169 -0.71 3.87 15.88
CA ALA A 169 -0.95 4.06 14.46
C ALA A 169 -1.59 2.83 13.78
N LEU A 170 -1.14 1.63 14.14
CA LEU A 170 -1.65 0.37 13.60
C LEU A 170 -3.05 0.02 14.13
N LEU A 171 -3.33 0.27 15.41
CA LEU A 171 -4.64 0.02 16.01
C LEU A 171 -5.71 0.90 15.37
N LYS A 172 -5.42 2.20 15.23
CA LYS A 172 -6.31 3.17 14.55
C LYS A 172 -6.55 2.80 13.09
N SER A 173 -5.55 2.23 12.43
CA SER A 173 -5.65 1.78 11.04
C SER A 173 -6.41 0.44 10.89
N ALA A 174 -6.20 -0.49 11.82
CA ALA A 174 -6.78 -1.83 11.81
C ALA A 174 -8.29 -1.79 12.06
N HIS A 175 -8.79 -0.80 12.81
CA HIS A 175 -10.21 -0.62 13.06
C HIS A 175 -11.04 -0.53 11.76
N GLN A 176 -10.55 0.13 10.71
CA GLN A 176 -11.30 0.30 9.46
C GLN A 176 -11.10 -0.80 8.41
N ARG A 177 -9.90 -1.38 8.30
CA ARG A 177 -9.59 -2.38 7.26
C ARG A 177 -9.68 -3.82 7.74
N GLY A 178 -10.01 -4.02 9.01
CA GLY A 178 -9.86 -5.31 9.68
C GLY A 178 -8.39 -5.71 9.84
N GLY A 179 -8.12 -6.65 10.73
CA GLY A 179 -6.78 -7.22 10.93
C GLY A 179 -6.31 -8.04 9.74
N SER A 180 -5.86 -7.37 8.67
CA SER A 180 -5.21 -8.02 7.52
C SER A 180 -3.78 -8.44 7.87
N TYR A 181 -3.27 -9.47 7.18
CA TYR A 181 -1.95 -10.04 7.43
C TYR A 181 -0.82 -9.02 7.61
N PRO A 182 -0.58 -8.06 6.68
CA PRO A 182 0.54 -7.13 6.83
C PRO A 182 0.42 -6.24 8.06
N TYR A 183 -0.80 -5.82 8.44
CA TYR A 183 -1.03 -5.01 9.64
C TYR A 183 -0.79 -5.83 10.91
N LEU A 184 -1.32 -7.05 10.99
CA LEU A 184 -1.11 -7.94 12.13
C LEU A 184 0.36 -8.33 12.30
N GLN A 185 1.06 -8.59 11.19
CA GLN A 185 2.49 -8.90 11.21
C GLN A 185 3.33 -7.70 11.68
N LEU A 186 3.00 -6.49 11.24
CA LEU A 186 3.70 -5.29 11.68
C LEU A 186 3.38 -4.95 13.14
N LEU A 187 2.13 -5.18 13.57
CA LEU A 187 1.68 -4.97 14.94
C LEU A 187 2.37 -5.93 15.90
N SER A 188 2.47 -7.22 15.57
CA SER A 188 3.21 -8.18 16.39
C SER A 188 4.69 -7.79 16.48
N ARG A 189 5.31 -7.37 15.36
CA ARG A 189 6.68 -6.86 15.39
C ARG A 189 6.82 -5.66 16.34
N ALA A 190 5.88 -4.72 16.32
CA ALA A 190 5.91 -3.56 17.20
C ALA A 190 5.84 -3.94 18.68
N PHE A 191 4.97 -4.89 19.06
CA PHE A 191 4.92 -5.43 20.42
C PHE A 191 6.23 -6.09 20.85
N LYS A 192 6.83 -6.89 19.96
CA LYS A 192 8.14 -7.54 20.22
C LYS A 192 9.25 -6.52 20.42
N GLU A 193 9.26 -5.48 19.59
CA GLU A 193 10.24 -4.40 19.66
C GLU A 193 10.07 -3.58 20.93
N TRP A 194 8.82 -3.37 21.38
CA TRP A 194 8.55 -2.75 22.69
C TRP A 194 9.04 -3.59 23.87
N ASP A 195 8.76 -4.90 23.91
CA ASP A 195 9.26 -5.79 24.98
C ASP A 195 10.80 -5.71 25.10
N THR A 196 11.47 -5.65 23.94
CA THR A 196 12.94 -5.62 23.85
C THR A 196 13.53 -4.26 24.25
N SER A 197 12.88 -3.16 23.86
CA SER A 197 13.39 -1.79 24.05
C SER A 197 12.91 -1.12 25.34
N SER A 198 11.83 -1.62 25.96
CA SER A 198 11.28 -1.00 27.17
C SER A 198 12.26 -1.08 28.34
N PRO A 199 12.61 0.06 28.98
CA PRO A 199 13.43 0.07 30.18
C PRO A 199 12.76 -0.75 31.29
N ILE A 200 13.57 -1.40 32.11
CA ILE A 200 13.13 -2.35 33.16
C ILE A 200 12.35 -1.63 34.28
N GLU A 201 12.34 -0.29 34.29
CA GLU A 201 11.75 0.52 35.34
C GLU A 201 10.24 0.71 35.16
N GLY A 202 9.47 -0.25 35.68
CA GLY A 202 8.31 0.00 36.52
C GLY A 202 6.95 0.35 35.90
N GLU A 203 6.85 0.85 34.68
CA GLU A 203 5.56 1.30 34.13
C GLU A 203 4.85 0.30 33.21
N VAL A 204 5.56 -0.65 32.62
CA VAL A 204 5.01 -1.54 31.58
C VAL A 204 5.29 -3.00 31.91
N ASP A 205 4.24 -3.80 32.04
CA ASP A 205 4.31 -5.25 32.23
C ASP A 205 4.77 -5.93 30.93
N LYS A 206 5.99 -6.48 30.97
CA LYS A 206 6.59 -7.21 29.85
C LYS A 206 5.85 -8.51 29.53
N ASP A 207 5.23 -9.15 30.51
CA ASP A 207 4.50 -10.39 30.27
C ASP A 207 3.18 -10.12 29.54
N ALA A 208 2.55 -8.97 29.79
CA ALA A 208 1.41 -8.49 29.02
C ALA A 208 1.79 -8.20 27.56
N LEU A 209 2.90 -7.49 27.32
CA LEU A 209 3.42 -7.24 25.96
C LEU A 209 3.73 -8.54 25.20
N ARG A 210 4.37 -9.52 25.86
CA ARG A 210 4.65 -10.84 25.27
C ARG A 210 3.38 -11.61 24.95
N SER A 211 2.38 -11.53 25.83
CA SER A 211 1.08 -12.16 25.62
C SER A 211 0.38 -11.59 24.39
N PHE A 212 0.38 -10.26 24.21
CA PHE A 212 -0.14 -9.63 23.00
C PHE A 212 0.66 -9.97 21.75
N HIS A 213 2.00 -9.94 21.83
CA HIS A 213 2.85 -10.37 20.72
C HIS A 213 2.48 -11.78 20.24
N ASN A 214 2.39 -12.74 21.15
CA ASN A 214 2.09 -14.14 20.81
C ASN A 214 0.68 -14.29 20.24
N LEU A 215 -0.30 -13.61 20.82
CA LEU A 215 -1.68 -13.63 20.35
C LEU A 215 -1.81 -13.06 18.92
N ILE A 216 -1.25 -11.88 18.68
CA ILE A 216 -1.31 -11.19 17.39
C ILE A 216 -0.47 -11.90 16.34
N LEU A 217 0.68 -12.46 16.72
CA LEU A 217 1.46 -13.33 15.85
C LEU A 217 0.63 -14.53 15.40
N GLY A 218 -0.10 -15.17 16.32
CA GLY A 218 -1.04 -16.24 16.01
C GLY A 218 -2.11 -15.82 15.01
N PHE A 219 -2.74 -14.64 15.20
CA PHE A 219 -3.69 -14.09 14.22
C PHE A 219 -3.04 -13.89 12.85
N SER A 220 -1.82 -13.33 12.80
CA SER A 220 -1.10 -13.09 11.54
C SER A 220 -0.78 -14.40 10.79
N GLN A 221 -0.36 -15.45 11.50
CA GLN A 221 -0.05 -16.75 10.91
C GLN A 221 -1.29 -17.37 10.25
N ARG A 222 -2.46 -17.25 10.89
CA ARG A 222 -3.73 -17.70 10.30
C ARG A 222 -4.15 -16.86 9.10
N ALA A 223 -3.99 -15.53 9.20
CA ALA A 223 -4.29 -14.62 8.09
C ALA A 223 -3.36 -14.80 6.88
N THR A 224 -2.17 -15.38 7.07
CA THR A 224 -1.17 -15.58 6.01
C THR A 224 -1.74 -16.40 4.85
N GLY A 225 -2.42 -17.52 5.16
CA GLY A 225 -2.94 -18.43 4.14
C GLY A 225 -4.08 -17.84 3.30
N ALA A 226 -4.81 -16.85 3.82
CA ALA A 226 -5.80 -16.11 3.03
C ALA A 226 -5.13 -15.03 2.18
N PHE A 227 -4.10 -14.37 2.72
CA PHE A 227 -3.36 -13.31 2.03
C PHE A 227 -2.48 -13.83 0.89
N SER A 228 -1.88 -15.01 1.06
CA SER A 228 -1.00 -15.64 0.06
C SER A 228 -1.75 -16.34 -1.07
N ARG A 229 -3.09 -16.36 -1.04
CA ARG A 229 -3.88 -16.96 -2.11
C ARG A 229 -3.76 -16.11 -3.37
N PRO A 230 -3.44 -16.73 -4.53
CA PRO A 230 -3.41 -15.99 -5.78
C PRO A 230 -4.81 -15.45 -6.10
N LEU A 231 -4.86 -14.23 -6.66
CA LEU A 231 -6.11 -13.59 -7.10
C LEU A 231 -6.85 -14.43 -8.14
N PHE A 232 -6.09 -15.20 -8.93
CA PHE A 232 -6.59 -16.16 -9.90
C PHE A 232 -6.12 -17.54 -9.48
N PRO A 233 -6.99 -18.40 -8.92
CA PRO A 233 -6.60 -19.75 -8.60
C PRO A 233 -6.21 -20.46 -9.89
N GLU A 234 -5.03 -21.08 -9.92
CA GLU A 234 -4.73 -22.04 -10.97
C GLU A 234 -5.81 -23.13 -10.92
N LEU A 235 -6.33 -23.53 -12.08
CA LEU A 235 -7.45 -24.47 -12.25
C LEU A 235 -7.25 -25.85 -11.61
N ARG A 236 -6.14 -26.08 -10.90
CA ARG A 236 -5.74 -27.36 -10.33
C ARG A 236 -4.99 -27.21 -9.02
N THR A 237 -5.64 -26.82 -7.93
CA THR A 237 -5.27 -27.34 -6.60
C THR A 237 -6.47 -27.36 -5.66
N THR A 238 -7.16 -28.50 -5.62
CA THR A 238 -7.98 -28.90 -4.49
C THR A 238 -7.07 -29.43 -3.38
N SER A 239 -6.55 -28.55 -2.54
CA SER A 239 -6.12 -28.95 -1.20
C SER A 239 -6.41 -27.82 -0.23
N ARG A 240 -7.65 -27.80 0.26
CA ARG A 240 -8.04 -26.98 1.40
C ARG A 240 -7.48 -27.65 2.66
N ALA A 241 -6.20 -27.43 2.94
CA ALA A 241 -5.65 -27.72 4.26
C ALA A 241 -6.22 -26.67 5.22
N GLN A 242 -7.33 -27.00 5.88
CA GLN A 242 -7.80 -26.26 7.06
C GLN A 242 -6.85 -26.62 8.21
N SER A 243 -6.09 -25.64 8.69
CA SER A 243 -5.37 -25.79 9.95
C SER A 243 -6.39 -25.72 11.08
N ASP A 244 -6.65 -26.85 11.74
CA ASP A 244 -7.52 -27.02 12.91
C ASP A 244 -6.94 -26.41 14.21
N ASN A 245 -6.14 -25.35 14.09
CA ASN A 245 -5.58 -24.67 15.27
C ASN A 245 -6.62 -23.68 15.80
N LYS A 246 -7.55 -24.21 16.60
CA LYS A 246 -8.46 -23.43 17.42
C LYS A 246 -7.63 -22.60 18.39
N ALA A 247 -7.60 -21.28 18.21
CA ALA A 247 -6.96 -20.40 19.17
C ALA A 247 -7.74 -20.44 20.48
N PRO A 248 -7.07 -20.44 21.65
CA PRO A 248 -7.77 -20.31 22.91
C PRO A 248 -8.52 -18.98 22.93
N VAL A 249 -9.81 -19.02 23.27
CA VAL A 249 -10.60 -17.81 23.52
C VAL A 249 -10.10 -17.20 24.81
N ILE A 250 -9.65 -15.96 24.73
CA ILE A 250 -9.19 -15.22 25.90
C ILE A 250 -10.33 -14.29 26.30
N PRO A 251 -10.82 -14.36 27.55
CA PRO A 251 -11.87 -13.45 28.01
C PRO A 251 -11.49 -11.98 27.82
N SER A 252 -12.47 -11.16 27.46
CA SER A 252 -12.28 -9.70 27.27
C SER A 252 -11.70 -9.02 28.52
N GLU A 253 -12.08 -9.49 29.71
CA GLU A 253 -11.54 -9.01 30.99
C GLU A 253 -10.02 -9.24 31.11
N THR A 254 -9.54 -10.40 30.65
CA THR A 254 -8.10 -10.72 30.62
C THR A 254 -7.36 -9.86 29.60
N LEU A 255 -7.97 -9.58 28.45
CA LEU A 255 -7.38 -8.68 27.45
C LEU A 255 -7.31 -7.24 27.96
N SER A 256 -8.34 -6.78 28.66
CA SER A 256 -8.40 -5.48 29.31
C SER A 256 -7.32 -5.34 30.39
N SER A 257 -7.16 -6.36 31.25
CA SER A 257 -6.12 -6.34 32.28
C SER A 257 -4.70 -6.34 31.67
N TRP A 258 -4.47 -7.09 30.60
CA TRP A 258 -3.20 -7.03 29.87
C TRP A 258 -2.97 -5.67 29.22
N ALA A 259 -3.99 -5.04 28.62
CA ALA A 259 -3.86 -3.74 27.99
C ALA A 259 -3.50 -2.66 29.02
N GLN A 260 -4.16 -2.67 30.17
CA GLN A 260 -3.83 -1.79 31.30
C GLN A 260 -2.42 -2.04 31.84
N ALA A 261 -2.04 -3.30 32.04
CA ALA A 261 -0.71 -3.67 32.51
C ALA A 261 0.41 -3.29 31.51
N ALA A 262 0.11 -3.31 30.20
CA ALA A 262 1.01 -2.85 29.16
C ALA A 262 1.04 -1.31 29.00
N GLY A 263 0.30 -0.56 29.82
CA GLY A 263 0.30 0.90 29.81
C GLY A 263 -0.53 1.53 28.69
N PHE A 264 -1.49 0.81 28.12
CA PHE A 264 -2.47 1.39 27.17
C PHE A 264 -3.66 1.99 27.91
N ASP A 265 -4.04 3.18 27.47
CA ASP A 265 -5.17 3.95 27.98
C ASP A 265 -6.07 4.46 26.84
N GLY A 266 -7.31 4.81 27.19
CA GLY A 266 -8.28 5.44 26.29
C GLY A 266 -8.56 4.66 25.00
N GLU A 267 -8.45 5.36 23.86
CA GLU A 267 -8.80 4.82 22.54
C GLU A 267 -7.98 3.58 22.14
N ASP A 268 -6.69 3.56 22.51
CA ASP A 268 -5.79 2.46 22.11
C ASP A 268 -6.08 1.18 22.91
N HIS A 269 -6.46 1.33 24.19
CA HIS A 269 -6.95 0.23 25.01
C HIS A 269 -8.18 -0.43 24.36
N ASP A 270 -9.18 0.38 24.03
CA ASP A 270 -10.44 -0.13 23.48
C ASP A 270 -10.26 -0.73 22.08
N ALA A 271 -9.41 -0.12 21.25
CA ALA A 271 -9.07 -0.63 19.92
C ALA A 271 -8.32 -1.97 20.00
N LEU A 272 -7.42 -2.14 20.97
CA LEU A 272 -6.66 -3.38 21.16
C LEU A 272 -7.56 -4.54 21.62
N VAL A 273 -8.43 -4.28 22.59
CA VAL A 273 -9.39 -5.27 23.08
C VAL A 273 -10.36 -5.66 21.95
N ALA A 274 -10.96 -4.67 21.26
CA ALA A 274 -11.88 -4.91 20.15
C ALA A 274 -11.24 -5.69 18.98
N LEU A 275 -9.97 -5.42 18.67
CA LEU A 275 -9.24 -6.17 17.64
C LEU A 275 -9.08 -7.64 18.04
N CYS A 276 -8.71 -7.89 19.29
CA CYS A 276 -8.48 -9.25 19.78
C CYS A 276 -9.76 -10.06 19.91
N THR A 277 -10.86 -9.45 20.40
CA THR A 277 -12.16 -10.12 20.53
C THR A 277 -12.79 -10.43 19.17
N SER A 278 -12.84 -9.45 18.27
CA SER A 278 -13.40 -9.64 16.92
C SER A 278 -12.66 -10.72 16.13
N LYS A 279 -11.33 -10.82 16.27
CA LYS A 279 -10.55 -11.88 15.61
C LYS A 279 -10.73 -13.26 16.22
N GLN A 280 -11.03 -13.35 17.50
CA GLN A 280 -11.43 -14.63 18.09
C GLN A 280 -12.81 -15.05 17.55
N GLU A 281 -13.77 -14.14 17.44
CA GLU A 281 -15.12 -14.44 16.89
C GLU A 281 -15.09 -14.82 15.40
N ASP A 282 -14.31 -14.11 14.58
CA ASP A 282 -14.08 -14.46 13.16
C ASP A 282 -13.57 -15.90 13.03
N ASP A 283 -12.61 -16.29 13.87
CA ASP A 283 -12.04 -17.64 13.88
C ASP A 283 -13.06 -18.72 14.31
N HIS A 284 -13.97 -18.38 15.23
CA HIS A 284 -15.03 -19.29 15.68
C HIS A 284 -16.15 -19.48 14.66
N SER A 285 -16.58 -18.40 13.99
CA SER A 285 -17.68 -18.43 13.01
C SER A 285 -17.31 -19.12 11.68
N ILE A 286 -16.04 -19.03 11.26
CA ILE A 286 -15.52 -19.74 10.09
C ILE A 286 -15.59 -21.27 10.26
N LEU A 287 -15.53 -21.76 11.50
CA LEU A 287 -15.63 -23.19 11.82
C LEU A 287 -17.08 -23.67 11.88
N GLU A 288 -18.02 -22.87 12.41
CA GLU A 288 -19.45 -23.24 12.42
C GLU A 288 -20.04 -23.30 11.00
N THR A 289 -19.67 -22.34 10.13
CA THR A 289 -20.08 -22.32 8.71
C THR A 289 -19.36 -23.37 7.84
N ALA A 290 -18.33 -24.05 8.35
CA ALA A 290 -17.75 -25.22 7.68
C ALA A 290 -18.58 -26.50 7.94
N THR A 291 -19.40 -26.50 9.00
CA THR A 291 -20.31 -27.62 9.32
C THR A 291 -21.73 -27.44 8.79
N SER A 292 -22.15 -26.19 8.55
CA SER A 292 -23.41 -25.85 7.89
C SER A 292 -23.10 -25.08 6.60
N GLY A 293 -23.33 -25.71 5.44
CA GLY A 293 -22.99 -25.22 4.11
C GLY A 293 -23.73 -23.96 3.63
N GLU A 294 -24.05 -23.02 4.51
CA GLU A 294 -24.74 -21.77 4.17
C GLU A 294 -23.88 -20.56 4.56
N ARG A 295 -23.32 -19.90 3.54
CA ARG A 295 -22.73 -18.57 3.72
C ARG A 295 -23.86 -17.57 3.93
N SER A 296 -24.03 -17.10 5.17
CA SER A 296 -24.83 -15.89 5.44
C SER A 296 -24.09 -14.67 4.89
N VAL A 297 -24.64 -14.08 3.84
CA VAL A 297 -24.21 -12.78 3.31
C VAL A 297 -24.75 -11.71 4.24
N ARG A 298 -23.89 -11.09 5.05
CA ARG A 298 -24.24 -9.85 5.74
C ARG A 298 -24.44 -8.75 4.68
N THR A 299 -25.69 -8.36 4.47
CA THR A 299 -26.05 -7.12 3.78
C THR A 299 -25.60 -5.94 4.63
N LEU A 300 -24.88 -5.01 4.00
CA LEU A 300 -24.53 -3.69 4.53
C LEU A 300 -25.77 -2.85 4.83
#